data_AF-A0AAV4NGU9-F1
#
_entry.id   AF-A0AAV4NGU9-F1
#
_cell.length_a   1.000
_cell.length_b   1.000
_cell.length_c   1.000
_cell.angle_alpha   90.00
_cell.angle_beta   90.00
_cell.angle_gamma   90.00
#
_symmetry.space_group_name_H-M   'P 1'
#
loop_
_entity.id
_entity.type
_entity.pdbx_description
1 polymer ?
#
loop_
_entity_poly.entity_id
_entity_poly.type
_entity_poly.pdbx_seq_one_letter_code
_entity_poly.pdbx_strand_id
1 'polypeptide(L)'
;MVHSGEKAIPLRHKELHWMNVPKYLATLFQLLKTFLSQKLQDRIIIHHDISSLHKTFPPSMLPKEYGGTIPVKEMTARWIEILDSKRDQILALDEMKVDESKRPKDKQSGRILPRLVNSLSRMEIY
;
A
#
# COMPACT_ATOMS: atom_id res chain seq x y z
N MET A 1 -21.64 -6.63 -3.09
CA MET A 1 -20.35 -7.27 -2.78
C MET A 1 -19.38 -6.15 -2.42
N VAL A 2 -19.04 -6.00 -1.14
CA VAL A 2 -18.18 -4.92 -0.63
C VAL A 2 -16.88 -4.95 -1.42
N HIS A 3 -16.60 -3.91 -2.22
CA HIS A 3 -15.27 -3.75 -2.80
C HIS A 3 -14.33 -3.51 -1.63
N SER A 4 -13.57 -4.55 -1.26
CA SER A 4 -12.57 -4.46 -0.21
C SER A 4 -11.67 -3.26 -0.50
N GLY A 5 -11.37 -2.42 0.50
CA GLY A 5 -10.63 -1.16 0.33
C GLY A 5 -9.29 -1.33 -0.42
N GLU A 6 -8.73 -2.55 -0.42
CA GLU A 6 -7.60 -2.98 -1.25
C GLU A 6 -7.75 -2.62 -2.75
N LYS A 7 -8.97 -2.69 -3.31
CA LYS A 7 -9.23 -2.44 -4.74
C LYS A 7 -9.57 -0.99 -5.05
N ALA A 8 -9.82 -0.17 -4.03
CA ALA A 8 -10.21 1.23 -4.20
C ALA A 8 -8.99 2.15 -4.35
N ILE A 9 -7.83 1.73 -3.82
CA ILE A 9 -6.59 2.49 -3.90
C ILE A 9 -5.72 1.89 -5.01
N PRO A 10 -5.34 2.67 -6.05
CA PRO A 10 -4.47 2.19 -7.13
C PRO A 10 -3.00 2.12 -6.68
N LEU A 11 -2.74 1.57 -5.49
CA LEU A 11 -1.41 1.37 -4.93
C LEU A 11 -1.19 -0.12 -4.68
N ARG A 12 -0.06 -0.62 -5.20
CA ARG A 12 0.37 -2.01 -4.96
C ARG A 12 1.17 -2.07 -3.67
N HIS A 13 0.49 -2.39 -2.57
CA HIS A 13 1.12 -2.67 -1.29
C HIS A 13 2.13 -3.82 -1.44
N LYS A 14 3.42 -3.58 -1.16
CA LYS A 14 4.43 -4.66 -1.18
C LYS A 14 4.37 -5.46 0.12
N GLU A 15 4.59 -4.78 1.24
CA GLU A 15 4.55 -5.34 2.60
C GLU A 15 4.01 -4.25 3.56
N LEU A 16 3.28 -4.64 4.59
CA LEU A 16 2.79 -3.77 5.67
C LEU A 16 3.40 -4.24 6.99
N HIS A 17 4.18 -3.38 7.64
CA HIS A 17 4.86 -3.70 8.89
C HIS A 17 4.22 -2.95 10.05
N TRP A 18 3.72 -3.67 11.04
CA TRP A 18 3.14 -3.08 12.24
C TRP A 18 4.06 -3.31 13.44
N MET A 19 4.43 -2.22 14.11
CA MET A 19 5.27 -2.20 15.31
C MET A 19 4.42 -1.77 16.51
N ASN A 20 4.79 -2.24 17.71
CA ASN A 20 4.17 -1.82 18.99
C ASN A 20 2.64 -2.01 19.02
N VAL A 21 2.14 -3.11 18.43
CA VAL A 21 0.72 -3.42 18.39
C VAL A 21 0.28 -4.00 19.74
N PRO A 22 -0.67 -3.37 20.46
CA PRO A 22 -1.21 -3.94 21.68
C PRO A 22 -1.91 -5.28 21.42
N LYS A 23 -1.89 -6.21 22.39
CA LYS A 23 -2.43 -7.57 22.22
C LYS A 23 -3.89 -7.59 21.74
N TYR A 24 -4.74 -6.69 22.24
CA TYR A 24 -6.15 -6.60 21.83
C TYR A 24 -6.31 -6.22 20.35
N LEU A 25 -5.41 -5.40 19.82
CA LEU A 25 -5.43 -4.94 18.42
C LEU A 25 -5.00 -6.06 17.47
N ALA A 26 -4.05 -6.90 17.91
CA ALA A 26 -3.68 -8.12 17.18
C ALA A 26 -4.85 -9.12 17.11
N THR A 27 -5.61 -9.28 18.20
CA THR A 27 -6.83 -10.12 18.22
C THR A 27 -7.91 -9.55 17.31
N LEU A 28 -8.17 -8.23 17.37
CA LEU A 28 -9.11 -7.58 16.46
C LEU A 28 -8.70 -7.77 14.99
N PHE A 29 -7.41 -7.67 14.69
CA PHE A 29 -6.90 -7.91 13.35
C PHE A 29 -7.09 -9.36 12.89
N GLN A 30 -6.97 -10.36 13.77
CA GLN A 30 -7.30 -11.75 13.43
C GLN A 30 -8.77 -11.92 13.03
N LEU A 31 -9.68 -11.16 13.64
CA LEU A 31 -11.09 -11.14 13.24
C LEU A 31 -11.28 -10.45 11.88
N LEU A 32 -10.63 -9.31 11.68
CA LEU A 32 -10.72 -8.54 10.44
C LEU A 32 -10.01 -9.20 9.26
N LYS A 33 -9.03 -10.09 9.51
CA LYS A 33 -8.30 -10.85 8.47
C LYS A 33 -9.25 -11.59 7.53
N THR A 34 -10.39 -12.09 8.02
CA THR A 34 -11.40 -12.79 7.22
C THR A 34 -11.98 -11.95 6.07
N PHE A 35 -11.91 -10.61 6.16
CA PHE A 35 -12.36 -9.68 5.12
C PHE A 35 -11.24 -9.28 4.13
N LEU A 36 -9.99 -9.65 4.41
CA LEU A 36 -8.84 -9.35 3.57
C LEU A 36 -8.56 -10.51 2.62
N SER A 37 -8.09 -10.21 1.41
CA SER A 37 -7.64 -11.24 0.48
C SER A 37 -6.42 -11.97 1.04
N GLN A 38 -6.24 -13.26 0.71
CA GLN A 38 -5.05 -14.02 1.14
C GLN A 38 -3.75 -13.29 0.77
N LYS A 39 -3.72 -12.68 -0.42
CA LYS A 39 -2.59 -11.87 -0.90
C LYS A 39 -2.24 -10.70 0.01
N LEU A 40 -3.23 -10.02 0.58
CA LEU A 40 -3.00 -8.91 1.50
C LEU A 40 -2.66 -9.42 2.91
N GLN A 41 -3.27 -10.52 3.35
CA GLN A 41 -2.94 -11.16 4.62
C GLN A 41 -1.47 -11.59 4.68
N ASP A 42 -0.94 -12.16 3.60
CA ASP A 42 0.45 -12.62 3.50
C ASP A 42 1.46 -11.45 3.53
N ARG A 43 1.01 -10.23 3.19
CA ARG A 43 1.84 -9.02 3.17
C ARG A 43 1.87 -8.28 4.51
N ILE A 44 0.99 -8.62 5.45
CA ILE A 44 0.93 -7.95 6.75
C ILE A 44 1.80 -8.69 7.75
N ILE A 45 2.85 -8.03 8.21
CA ILE A 45 3.84 -8.53 9.14
C ILE A 45 3.73 -7.73 10.44
N ILE A 46 3.46 -8.41 11.54
CA ILE A 46 3.42 -7.79 12.87
C ILE A 46 4.73 -8.12 13.58
N HIS A 47 5.45 -7.08 13.95
CA HIS A 47 6.72 -7.16 14.64
C HIS A 47 6.51 -6.89 16.15
N HIS A 48 6.99 -7.81 16.98
CA HIS A 48 6.92 -7.67 18.44
C HIS A 48 8.15 -6.98 19.03
N ASP A 49 9.26 -7.02 18.30
CA ASP A 49 10.58 -6.56 18.71
C ASP A 49 11.26 -5.80 17.56
N ILE A 50 12.16 -4.89 17.92
CA ILE A 50 12.94 -4.10 16.95
C ILE A 50 13.90 -5.02 16.16
N SER A 51 14.35 -6.12 16.76
CA SER A 51 15.24 -7.08 16.08
C SER A 51 14.58 -7.79 14.90
N SER A 52 13.28 -8.11 14.94
CA SER A 52 12.58 -8.64 13.77
C SER A 52 12.39 -7.60 12.66
N LEU A 53 12.25 -6.31 13.02
CA LEU A 53 12.20 -5.22 12.05
C LEU A 53 13.53 -5.08 11.30
N HIS A 54 14.66 -5.17 12.01
CA HIS A 54 16.00 -5.09 11.40
C HIS A 54 16.36 -6.26 10.49
N LYS A 55 15.64 -7.40 10.57
CA LYS A 55 15.79 -8.50 9.60
C LYS A 55 15.21 -8.12 8.23
N THR A 56 14.20 -7.26 8.21
CA THR A 56 13.52 -6.84 6.98
C THR A 56 14.07 -5.52 6.46
N PHE A 57 14.44 -4.59 7.35
CA PHE A 57 14.94 -3.27 6.98
C PHE A 57 16.36 -3.03 7.52
N PRO A 58 17.28 -2.51 6.69
CA PRO A 58 18.58 -2.08 7.18
C PRO A 58 18.39 -0.93 8.19
N PRO A 59 19.16 -0.92 9.30
CA PRO A 59 19.04 0.10 10.34
C PRO A 59 19.16 1.54 9.82
N SER A 60 19.97 1.78 8.78
CA SER A 60 20.18 3.11 8.20
C SER A 60 18.93 3.74 7.58
N MET A 61 17.93 2.95 7.19
CA MET A 61 16.67 3.45 6.64
C MET A 61 15.62 3.74 7.72
N LEU A 62 15.86 3.28 8.95
CA LEU A 62 14.93 3.45 10.05
C LEU A 62 15.23 4.74 10.81
N PRO A 63 14.21 5.29 11.50
CA PRO A 63 14.45 6.38 12.45
C PRO A 63 15.28 5.91 13.65
N LYS A 64 15.90 6.86 14.35
CA LYS A 64 16.72 6.63 15.55
C LYS A 64 15.97 5.86 16.64
N GLU A 65 14.68 6.14 16.81
CA GLU A 65 13.77 5.52 17.76
C GLU A 65 13.54 4.02 17.48
N TYR A 66 13.83 3.58 16.25
CA TYR A 66 13.75 2.18 15.81
C TYR A 66 15.13 1.59 15.48
N GLY A 67 16.21 2.16 16.02
CA GLY A 67 17.57 1.63 15.86
C GLY A 67 18.33 2.15 14.64
N GLY A 68 17.83 3.18 13.97
CA GLY A 68 18.56 3.87 12.90
C GLY A 68 19.36 5.08 13.36
N THR A 69 19.63 6.00 12.43
CA THR A 69 20.57 7.11 12.65
C THR A 69 19.89 8.47 12.76
N ILE A 70 18.81 8.71 12.01
CA ILE A 70 18.15 10.03 11.92
C ILE A 70 16.91 10.03 12.82
N PRO A 71 16.70 11.04 13.69
CA PRO A 71 15.48 11.15 14.49
C PRO A 71 14.21 11.24 13.64
N VAL A 72 13.09 10.67 14.11
CA VAL A 72 11.78 10.76 13.42
C VAL A 72 11.44 12.22 13.09
N LYS A 73 11.67 13.14 14.03
CA LYS A 73 11.35 14.57 13.86
C LYS A 73 12.04 15.18 12.63
N GLU A 74 13.30 14.85 12.40
CA GLU A 74 14.06 15.35 11.24
C GLU A 74 13.58 14.72 9.93
N MET A 75 13.28 13.42 9.94
CA MET A 75 12.71 12.73 8.77
C MET A 75 11.35 13.32 8.38
N THR A 76 10.49 13.59 9.37
CA THR A 76 9.18 14.22 9.15
C THR A 76 9.33 15.64 8.61
N ALA A 77 10.23 16.45 9.15
CA ALA A 77 10.46 17.81 8.67
C ALA A 77 10.91 17.82 7.19
N ARG A 78 11.87 16.96 6.81
CA ARG A 78 12.30 16.81 5.41
C ARG A 78 11.17 16.36 4.50
N TRP A 79 10.32 15.44 4.98
CA TRP A 79 9.18 14.97 4.19
C TRP A 79 8.16 16.08 3.95
N ILE A 80 7.87 16.91 4.96
CA ILE A 80 7.00 18.08 4.82
C ILE A 80 7.56 19.07 3.80
N GLU A 81 8.86 19.35 3.83
CA GLU A 81 9.52 20.23 2.85
C GLU A 81 9.41 19.70 1.42
N ILE A 82 9.58 18.39 1.22
CA ILE A 82 9.38 17.74 -0.09
C ILE A 82 7.93 17.90 -0.55
N LEU A 83 6.96 17.71 0.34
CA LEU A 83 5.55 17.87 0.02
C LEU A 83 5.21 19.31 -0.34
N ASP A 84 5.76 20.29 0.39
CA ASP A 84 5.53 21.70 0.15
C ASP A 84 6.12 22.15 -1.19
N SER A 85 7.34 21.70 -1.53
CA SER A 85 7.96 21.98 -2.84
C SER A 85 7.18 21.39 -4.02
N LYS A 86 6.36 20.36 -3.79
CA LYS A 86 5.54 19.69 -4.81
C LYS A 86 4.06 20.06 -4.70
N ARG A 87 3.70 21.01 -3.83
CA ARG A 87 2.31 21.34 -3.51
C ARG A 87 1.49 21.64 -4.75
N ASP A 88 2.01 22.45 -5.66
CA ASP A 88 1.29 22.84 -6.88
C ASP A 88 1.05 21.66 -7.82
N GLN A 89 2.02 20.73 -7.92
CA GLN A 89 1.85 19.50 -8.70
C GLN A 89 0.79 18.60 -8.08
N ILE A 90 0.77 18.48 -6.75
CA ILE A 90 -0.22 17.68 -6.03
C ILE A 90 -1.62 18.25 -6.23
N LEU A 91 -1.78 19.58 -6.13
CA LEU A 91 -3.08 20.24 -6.37
C LEU A 91 -3.54 20.10 -7.82
N ALA A 92 -2.62 20.16 -8.79
CA ALA A 92 -2.96 19.94 -10.19
C ALA A 92 -3.49 18.51 -10.47
N LEU A 93 -3.19 17.52 -9.61
CA LEU A 93 -3.78 16.19 -9.74
C LEU A 93 -5.30 16.18 -9.50
N ASP A 94 -5.83 17.10 -8.70
CA ASP A 94 -7.28 17.20 -8.46
C ASP A 94 -8.02 17.70 -9.72
N GLU A 95 -7.34 18.48 -10.56
CA GLU A 95 -7.87 18.97 -11.83
C GLU A 95 -7.73 17.93 -12.97
N MET A 96 -6.96 16.86 -12.75
CA MET A 96 -6.71 15.83 -13.75
C MET A 96 -8.00 15.05 -14.04
N LYS A 97 -8.45 15.13 -15.29
CA LYS A 97 -9.61 14.38 -15.79
C LYS A 97 -9.18 13.26 -16.72
N VAL A 98 -9.90 12.15 -16.66
CA VAL A 98 -9.71 11.05 -17.61
C VAL A 98 -10.35 11.46 -18.94
N ASP A 99 -9.56 11.45 -20.01
CA ASP A 99 -10.08 11.61 -21.36
C ASP A 99 -10.78 10.32 -21.81
N GLU A 100 -12.08 10.23 -21.56
CA GLU A 100 -12.93 9.08 -21.89
C GLU A 100 -12.96 8.77 -23.40
N SER A 101 -12.58 9.71 -24.27
CA SER A 101 -12.55 9.47 -25.73
C SER A 101 -11.45 8.48 -26.14
N LYS A 102 -10.36 8.40 -25.36
CA LYS A 102 -9.23 7.49 -25.56
C LYS A 102 -9.38 6.16 -24.84
N ARG A 103 -10.48 5.99 -24.11
CA ARG A 103 -10.79 4.72 -23.45
C ARG A 103 -10.92 3.63 -24.51
N PRO A 104 -10.17 2.52 -24.41
CA PRO A 104 -10.28 1.42 -25.37
C PRO A 104 -11.74 0.95 -25.43
N LYS A 105 -12.39 1.08 -26.60
CA LYS A 105 -13.74 0.55 -26.82
C LYS A 105 -13.64 -0.97 -26.83
N ASP A 106 -14.20 -1.59 -25.79
CA ASP A 106 -14.24 -3.04 -25.67
C ASP A 106 -14.98 -3.65 -26.88
N LYS A 107 -14.36 -4.59 -27.59
CA LYS A 107 -15.04 -5.36 -28.66
C LYS A 107 -16.02 -6.30 -27.96
N GLN A 108 -17.31 -5.97 -28.05
CA GLN A 108 -18.46 -6.62 -27.41
C GLN A 108 -18.37 -8.16 -27.33
N SER A 109 -18.63 -8.74 -26.15
CA SER A 109 -19.89 -9.47 -25.88
C SER A 109 -19.78 -10.32 -24.61
N GLY A 110 -20.71 -10.09 -23.67
CA GLY A 110 -21.22 -11.06 -22.69
C GLY A 110 -20.23 -11.95 -21.92
N ARG A 111 -19.57 -11.40 -20.89
CA ARG A 111 -19.16 -12.02 -19.60
C ARG A 111 -17.93 -11.28 -19.07
N ILE A 112 -18.18 -10.23 -18.29
CA ILE A 112 -17.18 -9.24 -17.82
C ILE A 112 -16.28 -9.82 -16.71
N LEU A 113 -16.77 -10.78 -15.92
CA LEU A 113 -16.08 -11.29 -14.74
C LEU A 113 -14.92 -12.27 -15.01
N PRO A 114 -14.99 -13.22 -15.97
CA PRO A 114 -13.88 -14.17 -16.22
C PRO A 114 -12.65 -13.55 -16.89
N ARG A 115 -12.82 -12.46 -17.65
CA ARG A 115 -11.75 -11.82 -18.43
C ARG A 115 -10.77 -11.02 -17.57
N LEU A 116 -11.26 -10.33 -16.53
CA LEU A 116 -10.41 -9.59 -15.58
C LEU A 116 -9.52 -10.54 -14.76
N VAL A 117 -10.03 -11.72 -14.40
CA VAL A 117 -9.27 -12.73 -13.64
C VAL A 117 -8.15 -13.34 -14.49
N ASN A 118 -8.40 -13.59 -15.78
CA ASN A 118 -7.42 -14.17 -16.70
C ASN A 118 -6.39 -13.17 -17.26
N SER A 119 -6.70 -11.88 -17.33
CA SER A 119 -5.74 -10.85 -17.75
C SER A 119 -4.73 -10.50 -16.65
N LEU A 120 -5.15 -10.54 -15.39
CA LEU A 120 -4.29 -10.24 -14.24
C LEU A 120 -3.35 -11.39 -13.86
N SER A 121 -3.61 -12.61 -14.34
CA SER A 121 -2.78 -13.79 -14.11
C SER A 121 -1.70 -14.02 -15.17
N ARG A 122 -1.70 -13.24 -16.28
CA ARG A 122 -0.79 -13.43 -17.42
C ARG A 122 0.23 -12.29 -17.65
N MET A 123 0.37 -11.35 -16.72
CA MET A 123 1.51 -10.43 -16.74
C MET A 123 2.76 -11.14 -16.19
N GLU A 124 3.35 -12.02 -17.00
CA GLU A 124 4.79 -12.28 -16.94
C GLU A 124 5.50 -11.28 -17.85
N ILE A 125 6.62 -10.80 -17.32
CA ILE A 125 7.42 -9.67 -17.76
C ILE A 125 8.23 -10.04 -19.00
N TYR A 126 8.20 -9.19 -20.02
CA TYR A 126 9.39 -8.81 -20.77
C TYR A 126 9.45 -7.28 -20.83
#